data_AF-A0A6H1ZG82-F1
#
_entry.id   AF-A0A6H1ZG82-F1
#
_cell.length_a   1.000
_cell.length_b   1.000
_cell.length_c   1.000
_cell.angle_alpha   90.00
_cell.angle_beta   90.00
_cell.angle_gamma   90.00
#
_symmetry.space_group_name_H-M   'P 1'
#
loop_
_entity.id
_entity.type
_entity.pdbx_description
1 polymer ?
#
loop_
_entity_poly.entity_id
_entity_poly.type
_entity_poly.pdbx_seq_one_letter_code
_entity_poly.pdbx_strand_id
1 'polypeptide(L)'
;MKLLPLELDSISGDQIINPNYLVEKDDHVVGTASDMVQKLFTLGKMMQKDAAQMELDAKFCSNLEEQVGLLAKYNELQAKAAVLKELFWIGVRDEFALWNKSVGIRIDYTVVWNDKDEMPPIARMFGLGG
;
A
#
# COMPACT_ATOMS: atom_id res chain seq x y z
N MET A 1 14.78 9.49 4.43
CA MET A 1 14.33 8.29 5.18
C MET A 1 15.52 7.89 6.03
N LYS A 2 15.46 8.05 7.36
CA LYS A 2 16.68 8.02 8.20
C LYS A 2 16.99 6.66 8.82
N LEU A 3 16.13 5.64 8.65
CA LEU A 3 16.41 4.18 8.68
C LEU A 3 15.05 3.45 8.71
N LEU A 4 14.63 2.84 7.58
CA LEU A 4 13.31 2.17 7.48
C LEU A 4 13.04 1.13 8.59
N PRO A 5 14.00 0.26 8.99
CA PRO A 5 13.75 -0.71 10.06
C PRO A 5 13.35 -0.06 11.39
N LEU A 6 13.99 1.05 11.74
CA LEU A 6 13.69 1.80 12.97
C LEU A 6 12.28 2.39 12.94
N GLU A 7 11.86 2.91 11.78
CA GLU A 7 10.51 3.45 11.58
C GLU A 7 9.46 2.33 11.74
N LEU A 8 9.71 1.13 11.22
CA LEU A 8 8.82 -0.02 11.39
C LEU A 8 8.78 -0.54 12.83
N ASP A 9 9.92 -0.59 13.52
CA ASP A 9 10.00 -1.03 14.92
C ASP A 9 9.28 -0.06 15.87
N SER A 10 9.14 1.20 15.49
CA SER A 10 8.42 2.20 16.28
C SER A 10 6.90 2.06 16.23
N ILE A 11 6.36 1.26 15.29
CA ILE A 11 4.92 1.03 15.14
C ILE A 11 4.49 -0.08 16.10
N SER A 12 3.72 0.29 17.11
CA SER A 12 3.11 -0.66 18.04
C SER A 12 1.81 -1.25 17.50
N GLY A 13 1.38 -2.39 18.04
CA GLY A 13 0.21 -3.14 17.53
C GLY A 13 -1.11 -2.35 17.58
N ASP A 14 -1.26 -1.41 18.51
CA ASP A 14 -2.41 -0.51 18.62
C ASP A 14 -2.43 0.59 17.55
N GLN A 15 -1.32 0.82 16.86
CA GLN A 15 -1.19 1.79 15.77
C GLN A 15 -1.44 1.16 14.39
N ILE A 16 -1.61 -0.16 14.32
CA ILE A 16 -1.82 -0.89 13.06
C ILE A 16 -3.14 -0.46 12.42
N ILE A 17 -3.06 0.00 11.16
CA ILE A 17 -4.21 0.47 10.40
C ILE A 17 -4.75 -0.69 9.57
N ASN A 18 -5.91 -1.22 9.95
CA ASN A 18 -6.54 -2.32 9.23
C ASN A 18 -7.03 -1.92 7.82
N PRO A 19 -6.89 -2.80 6.81
CA PRO A 19 -7.61 -2.68 5.55
C PRO A 19 -9.13 -2.75 5.75
N ASN A 20 -9.88 -2.06 4.89
CA ASN A 20 -11.33 -1.89 5.02
C ASN A 20 -12.15 -2.70 4.00
N TYR A 21 -11.54 -3.67 3.32
CA TYR A 21 -12.20 -4.51 2.33
C TYR A 21 -12.52 -5.88 2.92
N LEU A 22 -13.74 -6.36 2.73
CA LEU A 22 -14.16 -7.71 3.14
C LEU A 22 -13.77 -8.74 2.08
N VAL A 23 -13.60 -10.00 2.49
CA VAL A 23 -13.40 -11.12 1.58
C VAL A 23 -14.63 -11.26 0.67
N GLU A 24 -14.40 -11.34 -0.64
CA GLU A 24 -15.44 -11.50 -1.65
C GLU A 24 -15.61 -12.99 -2.03
N LYS A 25 -16.69 -13.30 -2.77
CA LYS A 25 -16.98 -14.68 -3.19
C LYS A 25 -15.92 -15.29 -4.10
N ASP A 26 -15.27 -14.46 -4.93
CA ASP A 26 -14.25 -14.88 -5.90
C ASP A 26 -12.82 -14.79 -5.33
N ASP A 27 -12.67 -14.50 -4.03
CA ASP A 27 -11.37 -14.40 -3.38
C ASP A 27 -10.89 -15.80 -2.94
N HIS A 28 -9.68 -16.16 -3.35
CA HIS A 28 -8.93 -17.29 -2.82
C HIS A 28 -8.06 -16.83 -1.66
N VAL A 29 -8.48 -17.13 -0.43
CA VAL A 29 -7.72 -16.81 0.79
C VAL A 29 -6.47 -17.69 0.89
N VAL A 30 -5.31 -17.06 1.12
CA VAL A 30 -4.03 -17.77 1.28
C VAL A 30 -3.47 -17.70 2.69
N GLY A 31 -3.85 -16.69 3.47
CA GLY A 31 -3.37 -16.53 4.85
C GLY A 31 -3.48 -15.10 5.35
N THR A 32 -2.77 -14.82 6.43
CA THR A 32 -2.69 -13.50 7.07
C THR A 32 -1.27 -12.97 6.94
N ALA A 33 -1.11 -11.73 6.49
CA ALA A 33 0.20 -11.13 6.27
C ALA A 33 1.00 -10.99 7.57
N SER A 34 2.32 -11.19 7.49
CA SER A 34 3.26 -11.02 8.60
C SER A 34 3.26 -9.59 9.18
N ASP A 35 3.64 -9.47 10.46
CA ASP A 35 3.75 -8.18 11.18
C ASP A 35 4.55 -7.13 10.40
N MET A 36 5.65 -7.54 9.76
CA MET A 36 6.47 -6.65 8.93
C MET A 36 5.65 -6.04 7.77
N VAL A 37 4.87 -6.86 7.07
CA VAL A 37 4.00 -6.41 5.97
C VAL A 37 2.88 -5.51 6.51
N GLN A 38 2.33 -5.84 7.69
CA GLN A 38 1.31 -4.99 8.33
C GLN A 38 1.84 -3.60 8.68
N LYS A 39 3.06 -3.54 9.21
CA LYS A 39 3.78 -2.30 9.54
C LYS A 39 4.10 -1.47 8.30
N LEU A 40 4.53 -2.10 7.20
CA LEU A 40 4.76 -1.40 5.92
C LEU A 40 3.49 -0.71 5.40
N PHE A 41 2.37 -1.42 5.43
CA PHE A 41 1.07 -0.84 5.07
C PHE A 41 0.71 0.34 5.97
N THR A 42 0.82 0.14 7.29
CA THR A 42 0.50 1.15 8.30
C THR A 42 1.35 2.40 8.11
N LEU A 43 2.66 2.26 7.97
CA LEU A 43 3.58 3.38 7.75
C LEU A 43 3.24 4.14 6.47
N GLY A 44 2.96 3.41 5.39
CA GLY A 44 2.53 4.00 4.12
C GLY A 44 1.25 4.81 4.28
N LYS A 45 0.27 4.30 5.04
CA LYS A 45 -1.00 4.99 5.32
C LYS A 45 -0.82 6.22 6.20
N MET A 46 0.03 6.15 7.22
CA MET A 46 0.37 7.31 8.06
C MET A 46 1.01 8.42 7.21
N MET A 47 1.97 8.08 6.36
CA MET A 47 2.58 9.05 5.45
C MET A 47 1.60 9.65 4.43
N GLN A 48 0.64 8.86 3.91
CA GLN A 48 -0.43 9.38 3.05
C GLN A 48 -1.32 10.38 3.78
N LYS A 49 -1.69 10.07 5.03
CA LYS A 49 -2.50 10.96 5.87
C LYS A 49 -1.75 12.26 6.15
N ASP A 50 -0.49 12.17 6.55
CA ASP A 50 0.33 13.34 6.84
C ASP A 50 0.55 14.19 5.59
N ALA A 51 0.80 13.56 4.43
CA ALA A 51 0.87 14.27 3.15
C ALA A 51 -0.43 15.04 2.87
N ALA A 52 -1.59 14.39 2.99
CA ALA A 52 -2.88 15.04 2.75
C ALA A 52 -3.09 16.25 3.68
N GLN A 53 -2.66 16.16 4.95
CA GLN A 53 -2.70 17.29 5.87
C GLN A 53 -1.80 18.44 5.41
N MET A 54 -0.55 18.17 5.01
CA MET A 54 0.38 19.18 4.51
C MET A 54 -0.14 19.88 3.25
N GLU A 55 -0.82 19.15 2.37
CA GLU A 55 -1.47 19.72 1.18
C GLU A 55 -2.60 20.69 1.55
N LEU A 56 -3.44 20.31 2.52
CA LEU A 56 -4.50 21.18 3.03
C LEU A 56 -3.91 22.43 3.69
N ASP A 57 -2.91 22.27 4.56
CA ASP A 57 -2.26 23.38 5.23
C ASP A 57 -1.63 24.34 4.21
N ALA A 58 -0.97 23.81 3.16
CA ALA A 58 -0.42 24.61 2.08
C ALA A 58 -1.50 25.39 1.30
N LYS A 59 -2.68 24.81 1.08
CA LYS A 59 -3.80 25.45 0.38
C LYS A 59 -4.37 26.64 1.15
N PHE A 60 -4.36 26.59 2.48
CA PHE A 60 -4.89 27.65 3.34
C PHE A 60 -3.80 28.55 3.96
N CYS A 61 -2.53 28.30 3.67
CA CYS A 61 -1.41 29.11 4.13
C CYS A 61 -1.38 30.48 3.44
N SER A 62 -1.28 31.55 4.22
CA SER A 62 -1.17 32.93 3.70
C SER A 62 0.28 33.38 3.48
N ASN A 63 1.26 32.62 3.97
CA ASN A 63 2.68 32.92 3.84
C ASN A 63 3.28 32.07 2.70
N LEU A 64 3.83 32.73 1.68
CA LEU A 64 4.37 32.05 0.49
C LEU A 64 5.58 31.16 0.81
N GLU A 65 6.48 31.59 1.69
CA GLU A 65 7.67 30.81 2.06
C GLU A 65 7.28 29.53 2.80
N GLU A 66 6.35 29.66 3.74
CA GLU A 66 5.78 28.52 4.47
C GLU A 66 5.01 27.57 3.54
N GLN A 67 4.22 28.11 2.61
CA GLN A 67 3.51 27.32 1.61
C GLN A 67 4.46 26.47 0.75
N VAL A 68 5.59 27.04 0.31
CA VAL A 68 6.61 26.29 -0.46
C VAL A 68 7.21 25.16 0.40
N GLY A 69 7.48 25.42 1.68
CA GLY A 69 7.95 24.41 2.63
C GLY A 69 6.96 23.25 2.81
N LEU A 70 5.67 23.56 2.98
CA LEU A 70 4.60 22.58 3.11
C LEU A 70 4.44 21.73 1.85
N LEU A 71 4.49 22.34 0.66
CA LEU A 71 4.43 21.62 -0.62
C LEU A 71 5.65 20.72 -0.83
N ALA A 72 6.85 21.16 -0.45
CA ALA A 72 8.04 20.32 -0.49
C ALA A 72 7.87 19.09 0.42
N LYS A 73 7.31 19.28 1.62
CA LYS A 73 7.07 18.19 2.57
C LYS A 73 5.99 17.22 2.09
N TYR A 74 4.90 17.74 1.52
CA TYR A 74 3.87 16.96 0.86
C TYR A 74 4.46 16.03 -0.20
N ASN A 75 5.28 16.57 -1.12
CA ASN A 75 5.91 15.79 -2.18
C ASN A 75 6.85 14.72 -1.62
N GLU A 76 7.63 15.04 -0.59
CA GLU A 76 8.49 14.08 0.10
C GLU A 76 7.68 12.90 0.67
N LEU A 77 6.59 13.18 1.38
CA LEU A 77 5.75 12.16 2.02
C LEU A 77 5.00 11.31 0.98
N GLN A 78 4.49 11.92 -0.09
CA GLN A 78 3.89 11.19 -1.21
C GLN A 78 4.86 10.20 -1.84
N ALA A 79 6.10 10.64 -2.12
CA ALA A 79 7.11 9.77 -2.71
C ALA A 79 7.45 8.59 -1.79
N LYS A 80 7.60 8.82 -0.48
CA LYS A 80 7.84 7.74 0.49
C LYS A 80 6.66 6.77 0.59
N ALA A 81 5.44 7.29 0.66
CA ALA A 81 4.24 6.46 0.71
C ALA A 81 4.10 5.58 -0.53
N ALA A 82 4.44 6.10 -1.72
CA ALA A 82 4.46 5.33 -2.95
C ALA A 82 5.48 4.17 -2.87
N VAL A 83 6.70 4.44 -2.41
CA VAL A 83 7.73 3.39 -2.24
C VAL A 83 7.30 2.34 -1.22
N LEU A 84 6.73 2.75 -0.08
CA LEU A 84 6.23 1.83 0.95
C LEU A 84 5.10 0.95 0.43
N LYS A 85 4.23 1.49 -0.42
CA LYS A 85 3.18 0.70 -1.09
C LYS A 85 3.78 -0.38 -1.99
N GLU A 86 4.81 -0.06 -2.76
CA GLU A 86 5.49 -1.06 -3.60
C GLU A 86 6.19 -2.12 -2.75
N LEU A 87 6.93 -1.71 -1.70
CA LEU A 87 7.58 -2.64 -0.77
C LEU A 87 6.56 -3.56 -0.07
N PHE A 88 5.42 -3.01 0.34
CA PHE A 88 4.31 -3.78 0.90
C PHE A 88 3.85 -4.87 -0.07
N TRP A 89 3.59 -4.52 -1.33
CA TRP A 89 3.12 -5.50 -2.31
C TRP A 89 4.18 -6.52 -2.74
N ILE A 90 5.46 -6.12 -2.76
CA ILE A 90 6.57 -7.06 -2.95
C ILE A 90 6.60 -8.05 -1.78
N GLY A 91 6.55 -7.56 -0.54
CA GLY A 91 6.52 -8.39 0.67
C GLY A 91 5.37 -9.40 0.68
N VAL A 92 4.14 -8.97 0.34
CA VAL A 92 2.99 -9.88 0.20
C VAL A 92 3.24 -10.95 -0.87
N ARG A 93 3.75 -10.56 -2.05
CA ARG A 93 3.98 -11.51 -3.15
C ARG A 93 5.07 -12.52 -2.84
N ASP A 94 6.13 -12.10 -2.17
CA ASP A 94 7.21 -12.99 -1.72
C ASP A 94 6.74 -13.94 -0.63
N GLU A 95 6.01 -13.43 0.38
CA GLU A 95 5.53 -14.23 1.51
C GLU A 95 4.58 -15.36 1.07
N PHE A 96 3.74 -15.12 0.05
CA PHE A 96 2.73 -16.08 -0.41
C PHE A 96 2.99 -16.66 -1.81
N ALA A 97 4.14 -16.37 -2.43
CA ALA A 97 4.50 -16.80 -3.80
C ALA A 97 3.44 -16.43 -4.88
N LEU A 98 2.86 -15.23 -4.80
CA LEU A 98 1.74 -14.77 -5.64
C LEU A 98 2.14 -13.84 -6.80
N TRP A 99 3.37 -13.96 -7.31
CA TRP A 99 3.90 -13.06 -8.34
C TRP A 99 3.10 -13.00 -9.65
N ASN A 100 2.43 -14.09 -10.02
CA ASN A 100 1.65 -14.22 -11.26
C ASN A 100 0.14 -14.13 -11.04
N LYS A 101 -0.30 -13.60 -9.90
CA LYS A 101 -1.71 -13.52 -9.52
C LYS A 101 -2.14 -12.08 -9.27
N SER A 102 -3.44 -11.82 -9.43
CA SER A 102 -4.04 -10.59 -8.93
C SER A 102 -4.20 -10.70 -7.43
N VAL A 103 -3.44 -9.90 -6.66
CA VAL A 103 -3.37 -10.02 -5.20
C VAL A 103 -4.15 -8.89 -4.54
N GLY A 104 -4.90 -9.23 -3.49
CA GLY A 104 -5.61 -8.29 -2.64
C GLY A 104 -5.28 -8.50 -1.17
N ILE A 105 -5.55 -7.47 -0.37
CA ILE A 105 -5.57 -7.57 1.08
C ILE A 105 -6.96 -7.16 1.60
N ARG A 106 -7.44 -7.91 2.59
CA ARG A 106 -8.74 -7.72 3.26
C ARG A 106 -8.53 -7.38 4.73
N ILE A 107 -9.63 -7.19 5.44
CA ILE A 107 -9.65 -6.96 6.88
C ILE A 107 -8.79 -8.01 7.62
N ASP A 108 -8.22 -7.60 8.75
CA ASP A 108 -7.28 -8.39 9.55
C ASP A 108 -6.07 -8.88 8.75
N TYR A 109 -5.68 -8.13 7.71
CA TYR A 109 -4.57 -8.44 6.82
C TYR A 109 -4.68 -9.80 6.13
N THR A 110 -5.90 -10.25 5.88
CA THR A 110 -6.16 -11.48 5.13
C THR A 110 -5.73 -11.28 3.68
N VAL A 111 -4.75 -12.04 3.22
CA VAL A 111 -4.24 -12.01 1.85
C VAL A 111 -5.07 -12.94 0.99
N VAL A 112 -5.47 -12.42 -0.16
CA VAL A 112 -6.30 -13.12 -1.14
C VAL A 112 -5.72 -12.96 -2.53
N TRP A 113 -6.06 -13.86 -3.44
CA TRP A 113 -5.90 -13.65 -4.87
C TRP A 113 -7.16 -14.01 -5.64
N ASN A 114 -7.30 -13.53 -6.87
CA ASN A 114 -8.38 -13.93 -7.76
C ASN A 114 -7.89 -14.14 -9.20
N ASP A 115 -8.69 -14.84 -9.99
CA ASP A 115 -8.39 -15.17 -11.39
C ASP A 115 -8.65 -14.02 -12.38
N LYS A 116 -8.97 -12.81 -11.91
CA LYS A 116 -9.41 -11.71 -12.77
C LYS A 116 -8.32 -11.22 -13.75
N ASP A 117 -7.07 -11.68 -13.61
CA ASP A 117 -5.93 -11.33 -14.48
C ASP A 117 -5.32 -12.51 -15.27
N GLU A 118 -5.92 -13.71 -15.30
CA GLU A 118 -5.34 -14.89 -15.98
C GLU A 118 -5.48 -14.93 -17.52
N MET A 119 -5.42 -13.79 -18.21
CA MET A 119 -5.25 -13.80 -19.66
C MET A 119 -3.93 -13.14 -20.06
N PRO A 120 -2.90 -13.93 -20.45
CA PRO A 120 -1.74 -13.39 -21.14
C PRO A 120 -2.20 -12.59 -22.37
N PRO A 121 -1.63 -11.41 -22.67
CA PRO A 121 -2.01 -10.60 -23.84
C PRO A 121 -1.99 -11.39 -25.16
N ILE A 122 -1.12 -12.40 -25.24
CA ILE A 122 -0.99 -13.30 -26.41
C ILE A 122 -2.23 -14.19 -26.58
N ALA A 123 -2.86 -14.65 -25.49
CA ALA A 123 -4.05 -15.51 -25.57
C ALA A 123 -5.27 -14.78 -26.16
N ARG A 124 -5.37 -13.46 -25.98
CA ARG A 124 -6.39 -12.60 -26.63
C ARG A 124 -6.15 -12.42 -28.13
N MET A 125 -4.90 -12.53 -28.58
CA MET A 125 -4.51 -12.30 -29.97
C MET A 125 -4.82 -13.51 -30.88
N PHE A 126 -4.91 -14.71 -30.30
CA PHE A 126 -5.13 -15.96 -31.04
C PHE A 126 -6.56 -16.53 -30.94
N GLY A 127 -7.50 -15.78 -30.37
CA GLY A 127 -8.93 -16.17 -30.39
C GLY A 127 -9.25 -17.48 -29.69
N LEU A 128 -8.47 -17.87 -28.68
CA LEU A 128 -8.65 -19.11 -27.92
C LEU A 128 -9.46 -18.92 -26.61
N GLY A 129 -10.14 -17.79 -26.44
CA GLY A 129 -11.16 -17.60 -25.41
C GLY A 129 -12.53 -17.59 -26.09
N GLY A 130 -13.38 -18.56 -25.75
CA GLY A 130 -14.74 -18.70 -26.29
C GLY A 130 -15.68 -17.55 -25.90
#